data_AF-A0A0F8Z3K5-F1
#
_entry.id   AF-A0A0F8Z3K5-F1
#
_cell.length_a   1.000
_cell.length_b   1.000
_cell.length_c   1.000
_cell.angle_alpha   90.00
_cell.angle_beta   90.00
_cell.angle_gamma   90.00
#
_symmetry.space_group_name_H-M   'P 1'
#
loop_
_entity.id
_entity.type
_entity.pdbx_description
1 polymer ?
#
loop_
_entity_poly.entity_id
_entity_poly.type
_entity_poly.pdbx_seq_one_letter_code
_entity_poly.pdbx_strand_id
1 'polypeptide(L)'
;MSCIDRKPHVLKSEKSLAIPRHLLFVDTETWQKVLDDGSVEQTLRLGWACYYRRAYGRHVERTEWHYFDTCESFWAFVADRSVPKQRLWIIARNMVFDFTVLKGWRHLTKAGYKLKFFHNKGACTIISVRKPRSTLVLLDSMNWFVESLAKTGDRIGIPKQKIDFATCSTSELKAYCKNDVLIELENFKRFIQFLEERHIARLCYTRGSTAMSAYLLSHYSEKIYIHNNAQAIRLERDAYFGGRVECFFLG
;
A
#
# COMPACT_ATOMS: atom_id res chain seq x y z
N MET A 1 -8.15 32.07 -26.03
CA MET A 1 -8.26 31.47 -24.69
C MET A 1 -7.18 30.40 -24.56
N SER A 2 -6.36 30.45 -23.52
CA SER A 2 -5.32 29.44 -23.30
C SER A 2 -5.93 28.15 -22.73
N CYS A 3 -5.41 27.01 -23.15
CA CYS A 3 -5.80 25.70 -22.66
C CYS A 3 -4.60 25.03 -21.99
N ILE A 4 -4.84 24.25 -20.95
CA ILE A 4 -3.81 23.35 -20.41
C ILE A 4 -3.70 22.11 -21.28
N ASP A 5 -2.54 21.44 -21.24
CA ASP A 5 -2.26 20.20 -21.96
C ASP A 5 -3.04 19.00 -21.35
N ARG A 6 -4.35 19.00 -21.62
CA ARG A 6 -5.31 17.94 -21.27
C ARG A 6 -6.46 17.97 -22.27
N LYS A 7 -6.88 16.79 -22.74
CA LYS A 7 -8.09 16.65 -23.54
C LYS A 7 -9.35 16.80 -22.65
N PRO A 8 -10.29 17.72 -22.97
CA PRO A 8 -11.59 17.78 -22.32
C PRO A 8 -12.31 16.44 -22.44
N HIS A 9 -12.99 16.01 -21.39
CA HIS A 9 -13.67 14.73 -21.36
C HIS A 9 -14.79 14.73 -20.31
N VAL A 10 -15.66 13.73 -20.41
CA VAL A 10 -16.66 13.44 -19.38
C VAL A 10 -16.08 12.40 -18.43
N LEU A 11 -16.31 12.57 -17.13
CA LEU A 11 -15.98 11.51 -16.17
C LEU A 11 -16.73 10.23 -16.55
N LYS A 12 -16.03 9.10 -16.46
CA LYS A 12 -16.58 7.80 -16.82
C LYS A 12 -17.12 7.13 -15.57
N SER A 13 -18.35 6.63 -15.65
CA SER A 13 -18.93 5.76 -14.63
C SER A 13 -18.05 4.53 -14.42
N GLU A 14 -17.90 4.11 -13.17
CA GLU A 14 -17.29 2.83 -12.83
C GLU A 14 -18.31 1.71 -13.04
N LYS A 15 -17.85 0.54 -13.48
CA LYS A 15 -18.71 -0.61 -13.75
C LYS A 15 -18.24 -1.89 -13.06
N SER A 16 -17.09 -1.84 -12.40
CA SER A 16 -16.42 -3.02 -11.86
C SER A 16 -16.12 -2.86 -10.37
N LEU A 17 -16.24 -3.98 -9.65
CA LEU A 17 -15.78 -4.16 -8.28
C LEU A 17 -14.44 -4.90 -8.24
N ALA A 18 -13.52 -4.54 -9.14
CA ALA A 18 -12.25 -5.24 -9.28
C ALA A 18 -11.41 -5.17 -8.00
N ILE A 19 -11.17 -6.31 -7.37
CA ILE A 19 -10.27 -6.44 -6.23
C ILE A 19 -9.02 -7.22 -6.65
N PRO A 20 -7.81 -6.85 -6.20
CA PRO A 20 -6.60 -7.62 -6.49
C PRO A 20 -6.72 -9.07 -6.01
N ARG A 21 -6.29 -10.00 -6.85
CA ARG A 21 -6.29 -11.43 -6.54
C ARG A 21 -5.06 -11.87 -5.76
N HIS A 22 -3.91 -11.29 -6.08
CA HIS A 22 -2.60 -11.68 -5.58
C HIS A 22 -2.05 -10.57 -4.70
N LEU A 23 -1.94 -10.86 -3.40
CA LEU A 23 -1.42 -9.94 -2.39
C LEU A 23 -0.26 -10.62 -1.66
N LEU A 24 0.70 -9.83 -1.20
CA LEU A 24 1.80 -10.25 -0.36
C LEU A 24 1.99 -9.19 0.71
N PHE A 25 1.91 -9.59 1.97
CA PHE A 25 2.15 -8.74 3.12
C PHE A 25 3.56 -9.00 3.63
N VAL A 26 4.28 -7.96 4.02
CA VAL A 26 5.66 -8.08 4.52
C VAL A 26 5.89 -7.11 5.68
N ASP A 27 6.70 -7.57 6.62
CA ASP A 27 7.25 -6.78 7.71
C ASP A 27 8.70 -7.23 7.96
N THR A 28 9.54 -6.31 8.41
CA THR A 28 10.96 -6.55 8.65
C THR A 28 11.43 -5.99 9.97
N GLU A 29 12.32 -6.76 10.62
CA GLU A 29 13.05 -6.34 11.80
C GLU A 29 14.50 -6.07 11.42
N THR A 30 15.11 -5.09 12.09
CA THR A 30 16.42 -4.58 11.71
C THR A 30 17.41 -4.55 12.86
N TRP A 31 18.69 -4.66 12.52
CA TRP A 31 19.77 -4.17 13.36
C TRP A 31 19.95 -2.68 13.13
N GLN A 32 20.11 -1.94 14.23
CA GLN A 32 20.37 -0.51 14.20
C GLN A 32 21.85 -0.27 14.49
N LYS A 33 22.50 0.51 13.63
CA LYS A 33 23.86 0.97 13.84
C LYS A 33 23.88 2.49 13.76
N VAL A 34 24.21 3.15 14.86
CA VAL A 34 24.45 4.59 14.88
C VAL A 34 25.79 4.86 14.20
N LEU A 35 25.79 5.75 13.22
CA LEU A 35 26.97 6.20 12.50
C LEU A 35 27.59 7.42 13.18
N ASP A 36 28.83 7.75 12.83
CA ASP A 36 29.60 8.84 13.45
C ASP A 36 28.94 10.22 13.26
N ASP A 37 28.14 10.39 12.21
CA ASP A 37 27.36 11.61 11.92
C ASP A 37 26.01 11.68 12.67
N GLY A 38 25.73 10.70 13.53
CA GLY A 38 24.49 10.57 14.30
C GLY A 38 23.32 9.97 13.52
N SER A 39 23.50 9.63 12.23
CA SER A 39 22.48 8.91 11.46
C SER A 39 22.40 7.44 11.88
N VAL A 40 21.25 6.79 11.64
CA VAL A 40 21.04 5.39 12.01
C VAL A 40 20.94 4.54 10.75
N GLU A 41 21.91 3.67 10.54
CA GLU A 41 21.87 2.63 9.52
C GLU A 41 20.98 1.48 9.99
N GLN A 42 20.08 1.04 9.11
CA GLN A 42 19.13 -0.04 9.35
C GLN A 42 19.46 -1.20 8.42
N THR A 43 19.81 -2.36 8.98
CA THR A 43 20.11 -3.57 8.19
C THR A 43 19.16 -4.70 8.56
N LEU A 44 18.75 -5.50 7.57
CA LEU A 44 17.81 -6.60 7.79
C LEU A 44 18.37 -7.58 8.85
N ARG A 45 17.57 -7.83 9.89
CA ARG A 45 17.80 -8.89 10.89
C ARG A 45 16.97 -10.12 10.53
N LEU A 46 15.67 -9.94 10.36
CA LEU A 46 14.73 -10.97 9.91
C LEU A 46 13.46 -10.33 9.34
N GLY A 47 12.59 -11.13 8.75
CA GLY A 47 11.26 -10.70 8.35
C GLY A 47 10.33 -11.87 8.06
N TRP A 48 9.05 -11.52 7.92
CA TRP A 48 8.02 -12.45 7.47
C TRP A 48 7.32 -11.89 6.25
N ALA A 49 7.02 -12.77 5.31
CA ALA A 49 6.12 -12.48 4.20
C ALA A 49 4.94 -13.46 4.23
N CYS A 50 3.75 -12.94 3.97
CA CYS A 50 2.55 -13.74 3.80
C CYS A 50 1.96 -13.49 2.42
N TYR A 51 2.07 -14.47 1.53
CA TYR A 51 1.37 -14.45 0.26
C TYR A 51 -0.07 -14.91 0.44
N TYR A 52 -1.00 -14.10 -0.05
CA TYR A 52 -2.43 -14.33 0.00
C TYR A 52 -3.02 -14.27 -1.41
N ARG A 53 -3.61 -15.38 -1.82
CA ARG A 53 -4.36 -15.50 -3.07
C ARG A 53 -5.83 -15.75 -2.77
N ARG A 54 -6.66 -14.80 -3.16
CA ARG A 54 -8.11 -14.91 -3.04
C ARG A 54 -8.66 -16.08 -3.88
N ALA A 55 -9.76 -16.67 -3.43
CA ALA A 55 -10.48 -17.69 -4.19
C ALA A 55 -10.95 -17.13 -5.55
N TYR A 56 -10.96 -17.96 -6.59
CA TYR A 56 -11.50 -17.59 -7.90
C TYR A 56 -11.91 -18.83 -8.71
N GLY A 57 -13.12 -18.80 -9.26
CA GLY A 57 -13.67 -19.96 -9.96
C GLY A 57 -13.65 -21.20 -9.07
N ARG A 58 -12.94 -22.25 -9.49
CA ARG A 58 -12.77 -23.51 -8.72
C ARG A 58 -11.54 -23.49 -7.79
N HIS A 59 -10.73 -22.45 -7.84
CA HIS A 59 -9.54 -22.37 -7.00
C HIS A 59 -9.89 -21.78 -5.65
N VAL A 60 -9.60 -22.55 -4.60
CA VAL A 60 -9.75 -22.08 -3.22
C VAL A 60 -8.74 -20.99 -2.87
N GLU A 61 -9.09 -20.24 -1.83
CA GLU A 61 -8.21 -19.31 -1.14
C GLU A 61 -6.91 -20.01 -0.73
N ARG A 62 -5.78 -19.31 -0.86
CA ARG A 62 -4.46 -19.83 -0.49
C ARG A 62 -3.68 -18.79 0.28
N THR A 63 -3.10 -19.23 1.39
CA THR A 63 -2.22 -18.43 2.24
C THR A 63 -0.91 -19.19 2.43
N GLU A 64 0.22 -18.52 2.21
CA GLU A 64 1.56 -19.09 2.32
C GLU A 64 2.47 -18.14 3.12
N TRP A 65 3.04 -18.66 4.20
CA TRP A 65 3.96 -17.91 5.05
C TRP A 65 5.41 -18.23 4.70
N HIS A 66 6.26 -17.20 4.66
CA HIS A 66 7.67 -17.32 4.37
C HIS A 66 8.48 -16.50 5.35
N TYR A 67 9.31 -17.18 6.14
CA TYR A 67 10.32 -16.54 6.97
C TYR A 67 11.56 -16.26 6.13
N PHE A 68 12.21 -15.13 6.36
CA PHE A 68 13.48 -14.81 5.73
C PHE A 68 14.37 -13.99 6.67
N ASP A 69 15.69 -14.13 6.49
CA ASP A 69 16.73 -13.32 7.13
C ASP A 69 17.72 -12.75 6.10
N THR A 70 17.44 -12.97 4.81
CA THR A 70 18.20 -12.41 3.69
C THR A 70 17.27 -11.75 2.69
N CYS A 71 17.75 -10.67 2.07
CA CYS A 71 17.01 -9.99 1.00
C CYS A 71 16.79 -10.94 -0.19
N GLU A 72 17.80 -11.76 -0.52
CA GLU A 72 17.75 -12.77 -1.59
C GLU A 72 16.59 -13.76 -1.38
N SER A 73 16.42 -14.28 -0.16
CA SER A 73 15.32 -15.19 0.18
C SER A 73 13.96 -14.54 -0.01
N PHE A 74 13.79 -13.29 0.45
CA PHE A 74 12.55 -12.53 0.24
C PHE A 74 12.24 -12.32 -1.25
N TRP A 75 13.22 -11.85 -2.03
CA TRP A 75 13.00 -11.54 -3.45
C TRP A 75 12.82 -12.79 -4.31
N ALA A 76 13.41 -13.93 -3.93
CA ALA A 76 13.10 -15.22 -4.54
C ALA A 76 11.64 -15.62 -4.29
N PHE A 77 11.15 -15.47 -3.04
CA PHE A 77 9.75 -15.70 -2.70
C PHE A 77 8.79 -14.82 -3.52
N VAL A 78 9.10 -13.52 -3.66
CA VAL A 78 8.32 -12.60 -4.52
C VAL A 78 8.34 -13.04 -5.98
N ALA A 79 9.49 -13.46 -6.51
CA ALA A 79 9.61 -13.88 -7.90
C ALA A 79 8.76 -15.12 -8.20
N ASP A 80 8.76 -16.12 -7.31
CA ASP A 80 7.98 -17.36 -7.45
C ASP A 80 6.45 -17.10 -7.47
N ARG A 81 6.00 -16.04 -6.78
CA ARG A 81 4.57 -15.67 -6.68
C ARG A 81 4.17 -14.61 -7.72
N SER A 82 5.11 -14.15 -8.53
CA SER A 82 4.87 -13.21 -9.64
C SER A 82 4.30 -13.93 -10.86
N VAL A 83 2.99 -14.19 -10.85
CA VAL A 83 2.31 -14.95 -11.91
C VAL A 83 2.21 -14.14 -13.23
N PRO A 84 2.44 -14.78 -14.40
CA PRO A 84 2.33 -14.11 -15.69
C PRO A 84 0.98 -13.42 -15.93
N LYS A 85 1.03 -12.19 -16.47
CA LYS A 85 -0.13 -11.33 -16.79
C LYS A 85 -1.00 -10.95 -15.58
N GLN A 86 -0.58 -11.30 -14.37
CA GLN A 86 -1.21 -10.87 -13.13
C GLN A 86 -0.36 -9.79 -12.47
N ARG A 87 -1.00 -8.98 -11.64
CA ARG A 87 -0.34 -7.97 -10.82
C ARG A 87 -0.24 -8.50 -9.39
N LEU A 88 0.96 -8.52 -8.83
CA LEU A 88 1.18 -8.81 -7.41
C LEU A 88 1.23 -7.50 -6.63
N TRP A 89 0.35 -7.36 -5.64
CA TRP A 89 0.37 -6.25 -4.70
C TRP A 89 1.25 -6.66 -3.52
N ILE A 90 2.30 -5.90 -3.24
CA ILE A 90 3.17 -6.09 -2.08
C ILE A 90 2.83 -4.95 -1.11
N ILE A 91 2.47 -5.28 0.11
CA ILE A 91 1.90 -4.36 1.09
C ILE A 91 2.71 -4.47 2.36
N ALA A 92 3.08 -3.31 2.91
CA ALA A 92 3.74 -3.16 4.18
C ALA A 92 3.24 -1.87 4.83
N ARG A 93 3.36 -1.77 6.15
CA ARG A 93 3.05 -0.54 6.87
C ARG A 93 4.29 0.35 6.86
N ASN A 94 4.19 1.55 6.29
CA ASN A 94 5.37 2.38 5.99
C ASN A 94 6.31 1.73 4.97
N MET A 95 5.76 1.39 3.79
CA MET A 95 6.44 0.63 2.72
C MET A 95 7.85 1.12 2.36
N VAL A 96 8.16 2.41 2.48
CA VAL A 96 9.51 2.93 2.17
C VAL A 96 10.57 2.29 3.06
N PHE A 97 10.24 2.05 4.33
CA PHE A 97 11.15 1.46 5.30
C PHE A 97 11.54 0.05 4.87
N ASP A 98 10.57 -0.87 4.79
CA ASP A 98 10.82 -2.26 4.37
C ASP A 98 11.45 -2.32 2.99
N PHE A 99 11.00 -1.50 2.05
CA PHE A 99 11.56 -1.47 0.71
C PHE A 99 13.05 -1.09 0.69
N THR A 100 13.47 -0.19 1.58
CA THR A 100 14.87 0.22 1.73
C THR A 100 15.69 -0.88 2.40
N VAL A 101 15.20 -1.44 3.51
CA VAL A 101 15.83 -2.55 4.25
C VAL A 101 16.03 -3.77 3.35
N LEU A 102 15.04 -4.07 2.51
CA LEU A 102 15.05 -5.18 1.54
C LEU A 102 15.85 -4.86 0.27
N LYS A 103 16.52 -3.69 0.21
CA LYS A 103 17.33 -3.25 -0.94
C LYS A 103 16.56 -3.31 -2.26
N GLY A 104 15.30 -2.89 -2.24
CA GLY A 104 14.35 -3.20 -3.32
C GLY A 104 14.78 -2.72 -4.70
N TRP A 105 15.39 -1.53 -4.81
CA TRP A 105 15.93 -1.06 -6.10
C TRP A 105 17.00 -1.99 -6.68
N ARG A 106 17.90 -2.52 -5.84
CA ARG A 106 18.97 -3.43 -6.25
C ARG A 106 18.38 -4.72 -6.83
N HIS A 107 17.45 -5.35 -6.12
CA HIS A 107 16.88 -6.63 -6.55
C HIS A 107 15.93 -6.48 -7.74
N LEU A 108 15.11 -5.42 -7.77
CA LEU A 108 14.21 -5.16 -8.89
C LEU A 108 14.97 -4.85 -10.19
N THR A 109 16.02 -4.03 -10.10
CA THR A 109 16.87 -3.72 -11.26
C THR A 109 17.60 -4.96 -11.76
N LYS A 110 18.21 -5.74 -10.85
CA LYS A 110 18.84 -7.03 -11.20
C LYS A 110 17.87 -8.01 -11.86
N ALA A 111 16.60 -8.01 -11.43
CA ALA A 111 15.55 -8.87 -11.99
C ALA A 111 14.90 -8.33 -13.29
N GLY A 112 15.40 -7.21 -13.83
CA GLY A 112 14.97 -6.61 -15.10
C GLY A 112 13.66 -5.82 -15.03
N TYR A 113 13.20 -5.45 -13.83
CA TYR A 113 12.03 -4.58 -13.68
C TYR A 113 12.37 -3.13 -14.03
N LYS A 114 11.46 -2.47 -14.76
CA LYS A 114 11.53 -1.04 -15.05
C LYS A 114 10.49 -0.29 -14.22
N LEU A 115 10.88 0.87 -13.69
CA LEU A 115 9.97 1.77 -13.00
C LEU A 115 8.88 2.28 -13.98
N LYS A 116 7.63 2.25 -13.52
CA LYS A 116 6.47 2.77 -14.27
C LYS A 116 5.78 3.91 -13.55
N PHE A 117 5.74 3.85 -12.22
CA PHE A 117 5.18 4.90 -11.41
C PHE A 117 5.84 4.90 -10.04
N PHE A 118 6.14 6.09 -9.54
CA PHE A 118 6.68 6.30 -8.21
C PHE A 118 5.97 7.49 -7.58
N HIS A 119 5.42 7.27 -6.39
CA HIS A 119 4.90 8.32 -5.53
C HIS A 119 5.31 8.01 -4.10
N ASN A 120 5.85 9.00 -3.42
CA ASN A 120 6.19 8.93 -2.01
C ASN A 120 5.92 10.30 -1.38
N LYS A 121 4.89 10.38 -0.53
CA LYS A 121 4.58 11.58 0.25
C LYS A 121 3.82 11.20 1.53
N GLY A 122 4.40 11.52 2.69
CA GLY A 122 3.82 11.18 3.98
C GLY A 122 3.59 9.67 4.10
N ALA A 123 2.39 9.27 4.49
CA ALA A 123 1.97 7.87 4.64
C ALA A 123 1.49 7.20 3.33
N CYS A 124 1.84 7.77 2.17
CA CYS A 124 1.42 7.28 0.86
C CYS A 124 2.65 6.96 0.01
N THR A 125 2.95 5.67 -0.11
CA THR A 125 3.97 5.16 -1.03
C THR A 125 3.35 4.20 -2.04
N ILE A 126 3.63 4.45 -3.31
CA ILE A 126 3.21 3.63 -4.44
C ILE A 126 4.39 3.47 -5.38
N ILE A 127 4.90 2.24 -5.49
CA ILE A 127 5.97 1.89 -6.41
C ILE A 127 5.41 0.87 -7.40
N SER A 128 5.21 1.26 -8.66
CA SER A 128 4.82 0.33 -9.72
C SER A 128 6.02 0.03 -10.61
N VAL A 129 6.36 -1.25 -10.70
CA VAL A 129 7.44 -1.73 -11.57
C VAL A 129 6.93 -2.84 -12.48
N ARG A 130 7.50 -2.91 -13.69
CA ARG A 130 7.05 -3.86 -14.70
C ARG A 130 8.21 -4.41 -15.52
N LYS A 131 8.11 -5.70 -15.84
CA LYS A 131 8.89 -6.39 -16.87
C LYS A 131 7.95 -7.18 -17.80
N PRO A 132 8.42 -7.81 -18.89
CA PRO A 132 7.57 -8.64 -19.72
C PRO A 132 6.80 -9.67 -18.87
N ARG A 133 5.48 -9.71 -19.04
CA ARG A 133 4.54 -10.61 -18.36
C ARG A 133 4.46 -10.50 -16.82
N SER A 134 5.18 -9.61 -16.14
CA SER A 134 5.07 -9.43 -14.68
C SER A 134 4.96 -7.96 -14.27
N THR A 135 4.05 -7.66 -13.35
CA THR A 135 3.88 -6.32 -12.75
C THR A 135 3.82 -6.45 -11.24
N LEU A 136 4.66 -5.70 -10.55
CA LEU A 136 4.61 -5.55 -9.10
C LEU A 136 4.12 -4.15 -8.76
N VAL A 137 3.31 -4.05 -7.72
CA VAL A 137 2.94 -2.76 -7.13
C VAL A 137 3.16 -2.86 -5.64
N LEU A 138 4.10 -2.07 -5.13
CA LEU A 138 4.39 -1.96 -3.72
C LEU A 138 3.62 -0.78 -3.15
N LEU A 139 2.90 -1.02 -2.06
CA LEU A 139 1.88 -0.13 -1.52
C LEU A 139 2.04 0.01 -0.02
N ASP A 140 1.89 1.23 0.48
CA ASP A 140 1.82 1.52 1.91
C ASP A 140 0.41 1.28 2.44
N SER A 141 0.26 0.39 3.42
CA SER A 141 -1.05 0.11 4.04
C SER A 141 -1.61 1.32 4.79
N MET A 142 -0.75 2.24 5.24
CA MET A 142 -1.17 3.47 5.92
C MET A 142 -1.98 4.41 5.02
N ASN A 143 -1.95 4.20 3.71
CA ASN A 143 -2.77 4.95 2.76
C ASN A 143 -4.27 4.66 2.90
N TRP A 144 -4.63 3.47 3.41
CA TRP A 144 -6.00 3.12 3.76
C TRP A 144 -6.24 3.23 5.27
N PHE A 145 -5.27 2.81 6.08
CA PHE A 145 -5.41 2.70 7.54
C PHE A 145 -4.45 3.65 8.25
N VAL A 146 -4.88 4.90 8.44
CA VAL A 146 -4.08 5.96 9.09
C VAL A 146 -4.14 5.80 10.61
N GLU A 147 -3.54 4.72 11.12
CA GLU A 147 -3.41 4.42 12.54
C GLU A 147 -2.12 3.63 12.81
N SER A 148 -1.79 3.34 14.06
CA SER A 148 -0.67 2.44 14.38
C SER A 148 -1.08 0.98 14.19
N LEU A 149 -0.10 0.09 13.98
CA LEU A 149 -0.37 -1.33 13.88
C LEU A 149 -0.97 -1.91 15.17
N ALA A 150 -0.52 -1.42 16.33
CA ALA A 150 -1.09 -1.80 17.62
C ALA A 150 -2.59 -1.46 17.71
N LYS A 151 -2.99 -0.22 17.37
CA LYS A 151 -4.40 0.19 17.33
C LYS A 151 -5.21 -0.62 16.32
N THR A 152 -4.62 -0.93 15.16
CA THR A 152 -5.23 -1.83 14.16
C THR A 152 -5.50 -3.20 14.78
N GLY A 153 -4.49 -3.78 15.43
CA GLY A 153 -4.56 -5.07 16.10
C GLY A 153 -5.65 -5.14 17.16
N ASP A 154 -5.69 -4.15 18.05
CA ASP A 154 -6.73 -4.03 19.09
C ASP A 154 -8.13 -3.96 18.47
N ARG A 155 -8.31 -3.13 17.42
CA ARG A 155 -9.59 -2.98 16.71
C ARG A 155 -10.06 -4.27 16.06
N ILE A 156 -9.13 -5.11 15.56
CA ILE A 156 -9.48 -6.36 14.89
C ILE A 156 -9.45 -7.59 15.83
N GLY A 157 -9.08 -7.43 17.09
CA GLY A 157 -8.98 -8.53 18.06
C GLY A 157 -7.71 -9.39 17.91
N ILE A 158 -6.67 -8.85 17.29
CA ILE A 158 -5.35 -9.49 17.15
C ILE A 158 -4.32 -8.53 17.76
N PRO A 159 -4.16 -8.51 19.09
CA PRO A 159 -3.32 -7.52 19.75
C PRO A 159 -1.86 -7.64 19.27
N LYS A 160 -1.21 -6.49 19.08
CA LYS A 160 0.23 -6.47 18.80
C LYS A 160 1.00 -6.90 20.04
N GLN A 161 1.94 -7.82 19.86
CA GLN A 161 2.79 -8.28 20.96
C GLN A 161 3.68 -7.13 21.46
N LYS A 162 3.98 -7.11 22.76
CA LYS A 162 5.01 -6.23 23.31
C LYS A 162 6.34 -6.95 23.25
N ILE A 163 7.40 -6.25 22.84
CA ILE A 163 8.74 -6.82 22.75
C ILE A 163 9.78 -5.82 23.27
N ASP A 164 10.77 -6.34 23.99
CA ASP A 164 11.99 -5.60 24.31
C ASP A 164 13.08 -6.00 23.31
N PHE A 165 13.37 -5.12 22.37
CA PHE A 165 14.34 -5.38 21.31
C PHE A 165 15.77 -5.60 21.83
N ALA A 166 16.09 -5.14 23.04
CA ALA A 166 17.42 -5.29 23.64
C ALA A 166 17.64 -6.70 24.20
N THR A 167 16.60 -7.33 24.74
CA THR A 167 16.71 -8.59 25.48
C THR A 167 15.98 -9.76 24.83
N CYS A 168 15.13 -9.52 23.83
CA CYS A 168 14.35 -10.58 23.19
C CYS A 168 15.24 -11.65 22.52
N SER A 169 14.79 -12.89 22.68
CA SER A 169 15.33 -14.02 21.92
C SER A 169 14.91 -13.92 20.45
N THR A 170 15.67 -14.60 19.58
CA THR A 170 15.32 -14.71 18.15
C THR A 170 13.94 -15.36 17.95
N SER A 171 13.52 -16.28 18.83
CA SER A 171 12.20 -16.92 18.73
C SER A 171 11.06 -15.93 19.01
N GLU A 172 11.20 -15.10 20.04
CA GLU A 172 10.23 -14.05 20.38
C GLU A 172 10.14 -13.02 19.27
N LEU A 173 11.27 -12.57 18.72
CA LEU A 173 11.28 -11.62 17.62
C LEU A 173 10.63 -12.20 16.34
N LYS A 174 10.86 -13.48 16.05
CA LYS A 174 10.19 -14.18 14.95
C LYS A 174 8.67 -14.23 15.14
N ALA A 175 8.21 -14.49 16.36
CA ALA A 175 6.78 -14.54 16.67
C ALA A 175 6.14 -13.14 16.56
N TYR A 176 6.82 -12.12 17.08
CA TYR A 176 6.41 -10.72 17.01
C TYR A 176 6.24 -10.24 15.56
N CYS A 177 7.28 -10.37 14.74
CA CYS A 177 7.24 -9.93 13.33
C CYS A 177 6.17 -10.70 12.52
N LYS A 178 5.99 -12.01 12.79
CA LYS A 178 4.91 -12.78 12.15
C LYS A 178 3.52 -12.26 12.53
N ASN A 179 3.32 -11.89 13.79
CA ASN A 179 2.07 -11.33 14.28
C ASN A 179 1.76 -9.97 13.63
N ASP A 180 2.78 -9.15 13.40
CA ASP A 180 2.63 -7.87 12.71
C ASP A 180 2.12 -8.05 11.27
N VAL A 181 2.68 -9.00 10.52
CA VAL A 181 2.18 -9.39 9.19
C VAL A 181 0.75 -9.95 9.25
N LEU A 182 0.42 -10.71 10.30
CA LEU A 182 -0.92 -11.28 10.50
C LEU A 182 -1.96 -10.17 10.70
N ILE A 183 -1.65 -9.16 11.51
CA ILE A 183 -2.53 -8.00 11.74
C ILE A 183 -2.81 -7.30 10.41
N GLU A 184 -1.78 -7.04 9.59
CA GLU A 184 -1.94 -6.44 8.28
C GLU A 184 -2.82 -7.27 7.35
N LEU A 185 -2.53 -8.57 7.23
CA LEU A 185 -3.30 -9.51 6.40
C LEU A 185 -4.79 -9.50 6.78
N GLU A 186 -5.10 -9.71 8.05
CA GLU A 186 -6.48 -9.85 8.52
C GLU A 186 -7.23 -8.52 8.44
N ASN A 187 -6.58 -7.38 8.71
CA ASN A 187 -7.17 -6.07 8.49
C ASN A 187 -7.52 -5.84 7.02
N PHE A 188 -6.63 -6.21 6.10
CA PHE A 188 -6.87 -6.07 4.66
C PHE A 188 -7.96 -7.02 4.16
N LYS A 189 -8.02 -8.26 4.67
CA LYS A 189 -9.11 -9.22 4.35
C LYS A 189 -10.47 -8.64 4.74
N ARG A 190 -10.61 -8.10 5.95
CA ARG A 190 -11.84 -7.44 6.42
C ARG A 190 -12.22 -6.24 5.56
N PHE A 191 -11.24 -5.43 5.16
CA PHE A 191 -11.50 -4.28 4.29
C PHE A 191 -11.97 -4.71 2.89
N ILE A 192 -11.34 -5.72 2.29
CA ILE A 192 -11.77 -6.30 1.02
C ILE A 192 -13.20 -6.86 1.13
N GLN A 193 -13.46 -7.65 2.18
CA GLN A 193 -14.78 -8.22 2.45
C GLN A 193 -15.84 -7.14 2.56
N PHE A 194 -15.56 -6.07 3.32
CA PHE A 194 -16.45 -4.91 3.44
C PHE A 194 -16.78 -4.27 2.07
N LEU A 195 -15.77 -4.07 1.21
CA LEU A 195 -15.99 -3.47 -0.12
C LEU A 195 -16.83 -4.37 -1.03
N GLU A 196 -16.61 -5.67 -0.98
CA GLU A 196 -17.28 -6.64 -1.85
C GLU A 196 -18.70 -6.97 -1.40
N GLU A 197 -18.90 -7.33 -0.13
CA GLU A 197 -20.21 -7.72 0.42
C GLU A 197 -21.22 -6.55 0.38
N ARG A 198 -20.72 -5.32 0.47
CA ARG A 198 -21.54 -4.11 0.39
C ARG A 198 -21.59 -3.50 -1.01
N HIS A 199 -20.93 -4.11 -1.99
CA HIS A 199 -20.86 -3.61 -3.38
C HIS A 199 -20.45 -2.13 -3.48
N ILE A 200 -19.45 -1.71 -2.70
CA ILE A 200 -19.09 -0.29 -2.53
C ILE A 200 -18.20 0.20 -3.66
N ALA A 201 -17.05 -0.45 -3.89
CA ALA A 201 -16.06 0.02 -4.84
C ALA A 201 -15.07 -1.08 -5.23
N ARG A 202 -14.42 -0.90 -6.37
CA ARG A 202 -13.13 -1.58 -6.60
C ARG A 202 -12.06 -1.02 -5.67
N LEU A 203 -11.08 -1.85 -5.34
CA LEU A 203 -9.96 -1.44 -4.51
C LEU A 203 -8.89 -0.75 -5.36
N CYS A 204 -8.66 0.53 -5.10
CA CYS A 204 -7.62 1.33 -5.74
C CYS A 204 -6.41 1.49 -4.80
N TYR A 205 -5.27 1.95 -5.32
CA TYR A 205 -4.02 2.11 -4.56
C TYR A 205 -4.08 3.10 -3.40
N THR A 206 -5.11 3.95 -3.35
CA THR A 206 -5.30 4.95 -2.29
C THR A 206 -6.74 4.95 -1.79
N ARG A 207 -6.93 5.39 -0.54
CA ARG A 207 -8.28 5.62 0.00
C ARG A 207 -9.06 6.63 -0.82
N GLY A 208 -8.44 7.73 -1.26
CA GLY A 208 -9.09 8.74 -2.10
C GLY A 208 -9.54 8.18 -3.45
N SER A 209 -8.71 7.39 -4.12
CA SER A 209 -9.07 6.73 -5.38
C SER A 209 -10.12 5.63 -5.20
N THR A 210 -10.14 4.98 -4.04
CA THR A 210 -11.17 3.98 -3.69
C THR A 210 -12.51 4.69 -3.44
N ALA A 211 -12.50 5.82 -2.71
CA ALA A 211 -13.69 6.64 -2.49
C ALA A 211 -14.25 7.22 -3.81
N MET A 212 -13.39 7.74 -4.69
CA MET A 212 -13.81 8.19 -6.02
C MET A 212 -14.41 7.04 -6.83
N SER A 213 -13.87 5.83 -6.72
CA SER A 213 -14.44 4.66 -7.36
C SER A 213 -15.82 4.30 -6.82
N ALA A 214 -16.07 4.49 -5.52
CA ALA A 214 -17.38 4.27 -4.92
C ALA A 214 -18.41 5.26 -5.47
N TYR A 215 -18.05 6.54 -5.51
CA TYR A 215 -18.87 7.59 -6.09
C TYR A 215 -19.23 7.28 -7.56
N LEU A 216 -18.22 6.93 -8.36
CA LEU A 216 -18.40 6.63 -9.79
C LEU A 216 -19.23 5.36 -10.06
N LEU A 217 -19.34 4.44 -9.10
CA LEU A 217 -20.09 3.19 -9.25
C LEU A 217 -21.57 3.38 -8.93
N SER A 218 -21.88 4.05 -7.82
CA SER A 218 -23.24 4.03 -7.24
C SER A 218 -23.89 5.41 -7.12
N HIS A 219 -23.14 6.50 -7.28
CA HIS A 219 -23.62 7.86 -7.02
C HIS A 219 -23.40 8.83 -8.19
N TYR A 220 -22.84 8.38 -9.30
CA TYR A 220 -22.61 9.19 -10.49
C TYR A 220 -23.87 9.24 -11.37
N SER A 221 -24.87 10.01 -10.91
CA SER A 221 -26.17 10.19 -11.59
C SER A 221 -26.11 11.21 -12.72
N GLU A 222 -25.27 12.24 -12.59
CA GLU A 222 -25.17 13.34 -13.54
C GLU A 222 -23.79 13.39 -14.21
N LYS A 223 -23.75 13.73 -15.50
CA LYS A 223 -22.50 13.81 -16.25
C LYS A 223 -21.66 15.01 -15.79
N ILE A 224 -20.49 14.73 -15.24
CA ILE A 224 -19.49 15.75 -14.90
C ILE A 224 -18.54 15.94 -16.07
N TYR A 225 -18.53 17.15 -16.62
CA TYR A 225 -17.66 17.55 -17.72
C TYR A 225 -16.38 18.20 -17.19
N ILE A 226 -15.23 17.75 -17.69
CA ILE A 226 -13.92 18.26 -17.32
C ILE A 226 -13.38 19.11 -18.48
N HIS A 227 -13.36 20.44 -18.32
CA HIS A 227 -12.82 21.37 -19.32
C HIS A 227 -11.29 21.51 -19.20
N ASN A 228 -10.64 22.21 -20.12
CA ASN A 228 -9.20 22.48 -20.09
C ASN A 228 -8.85 23.98 -20.23
N ASN A 229 -9.84 24.87 -20.10
CA ASN A 229 -9.63 26.32 -20.11
C ASN A 229 -8.71 26.73 -18.95
N ALA A 230 -7.52 27.24 -19.27
CA ALA A 230 -6.48 27.50 -18.27
C ALA A 230 -6.82 28.71 -17.38
N GLN A 231 -7.53 29.71 -17.90
CA GLN A 231 -7.94 30.88 -17.12
C GLN A 231 -9.03 30.51 -16.10
N ALA A 232 -10.04 29.74 -16.53
CA ALA A 232 -11.08 29.23 -15.63
C ALA A 232 -10.49 28.35 -14.52
N ILE A 233 -9.61 27.41 -14.87
CA ILE A 233 -8.95 26.53 -13.88
C ILE A 233 -8.12 27.35 -12.88
N ARG A 234 -7.45 28.41 -13.33
CA ARG A 234 -6.70 29.29 -12.43
C ARG A 234 -7.64 29.98 -11.45
N LEU A 235 -8.71 30.60 -11.95
CA LEU A 235 -9.72 31.25 -11.13
C LEU A 235 -10.36 30.28 -10.11
N GLU A 236 -10.71 29.07 -10.54
CA GLU A 236 -11.24 28.01 -9.68
C GLU A 236 -10.28 27.62 -8.55
N ARG A 237 -8.98 27.54 -8.85
CA ARG A 237 -7.94 27.22 -7.84
C ARG A 237 -7.70 28.38 -6.89
N ASP A 238 -7.70 29.62 -7.40
CA ASP A 238 -7.54 30.83 -6.58
C ASP A 238 -8.74 31.01 -5.63
N ALA A 239 -9.92 30.52 -6.01
CA ALA A 239 -11.12 30.49 -5.18
C ALA A 239 -11.23 29.26 -4.26
N TYR A 240 -10.26 28.33 -4.29
CA TYR A 240 -10.29 27.12 -3.46
C TYR A 240 -9.68 27.37 -2.08
N PHE A 241 -10.54 27.57 -1.08
CA PHE A 241 -10.15 27.79 0.31
C PHE A 241 -10.32 26.53 1.16
N GLY A 242 -9.54 26.43 2.24
CA GLY A 242 -9.61 25.34 3.21
C GLY A 242 -10.69 25.56 4.29
N GLY A 243 -10.57 24.82 5.39
CA GLY A 243 -11.44 25.01 6.56
C GLY A 243 -11.20 26.38 7.23
N ARG A 244 -12.28 26.98 7.76
CA ARG A 244 -12.21 28.21 8.58
C ARG A 244 -11.56 27.88 9.92
N VAL A 245 -10.54 28.65 10.28
CA VAL A 245 -9.89 28.57 11.60
C VAL A 245 -10.06 29.93 12.28
N GLU A 246 -10.61 29.91 13.48
CA GLU A 246 -10.74 31.08 14.34
C GLU A 246 -9.86 30.93 15.57
N CYS A 247 -9.26 32.03 16.00
CA CYS A 247 -8.55 32.11 17.26
C CYS A 247 -9.55 32.56 18.34
N PHE A 248 -9.98 31.63 19.21
CA PHE A 248 -10.93 31.92 20.28
C PHE A 248 -10.30 32.65 21.47
N PHE A 249 -8.97 32.71 21.54
CA PHE A 249 -8.22 33.43 22.57
C PHE A 249 -6.89 33.90 21.99
N LEU A 250 -6.68 35.21 21.98
CA LEU A 250 -5.39 35.83 21.69
C LEU A 250 -4.82 36.29 23.02
N GLY A 251 -3.67 35.72 23.39
CA GLY A 251 -2.95 36.04 24.63
C GLY A 251 -2.33 37.43 24.61
#